data_AF-A0A3D0RMH9-F1
#
_entry.id   AF-A0A3D0RMH9-F1
#
_cell.length_a   1.000
_cell.length_b   1.000
_cell.length_c   1.000
_cell.angle_alpha   90.00
_cell.angle_beta   90.00
_cell.angle_gamma   90.00
#
_symmetry.space_group_name_H-M   'P 1'
#
loop_
_entity.id
_entity.type
_entity.pdbx_description
1 polymer ?
#
loop_
_entity_poly.entity_id
_entity_poly.type
_entity_poly.pdbx_seq_one_letter_code
_entity_poly.pdbx_strand_id
1 'polypeptide(L)'
;LMTGEKGGNQAKLLVTSGLIGGLFDFCFSALRLWSEEISTRIIPAGALLAEKFKMVLKFNVSALIFSFGYLVGLRYALIITVGSLLSWLVLIPLVNEIGALAAANGGMNPFAAMSAEEIFAVYVRPIGIGAIAMAGIIGIIKSSGVIGNAFKLAMGSKKGKIHDRELRGERTQRDLKMSFVMLFLFLTLVAVFIFLLAGVKVTLVQAIVALITITVISFLFTTVAANAIAIVGTNPVSGMTLMTLILSSVILVAVGLKGWQGMVSGLIIGGIVCTALSMAGGFVTDLKIGYWIGTTPAKQESFKFLGTLVSAATVGAVIFILNEAYGFVATETHTNPMVAPQANA
;
A
#
# COMPACT_ATOMS: atom_id res chain seq x y z
N LEU A 1 10.46 23.29 -3.92
CA LEU A 1 11.92 23.07 -3.82
C LEU A 1 12.59 24.40 -3.54
N MET A 2 13.29 24.56 -2.41
CA MET A 2 14.07 25.78 -2.10
C MET A 2 15.15 26.10 -3.15
N THR A 3 15.46 25.16 -4.05
CA THR A 3 16.36 25.36 -5.20
C THR A 3 15.73 26.17 -6.34
N GLY A 4 14.39 26.20 -6.44
CA GLY A 4 13.67 27.04 -7.41
C GLY A 4 13.57 28.50 -6.97
N GLU A 5 13.40 28.74 -5.67
CA GLU A 5 13.31 30.09 -5.10
C GLU A 5 14.66 30.82 -5.05
N LYS A 6 15.79 30.09 -5.02
CA LYS A 6 17.13 30.70 -5.02
C LYS A 6 17.56 31.28 -6.37
N GLY A 7 16.88 30.93 -7.48
CA GLY A 7 17.23 31.40 -8.82
C GLY A 7 18.65 31.00 -9.28
N GLY A 8 18.92 31.08 -10.59
CA GLY A 8 20.29 30.90 -11.13
C GLY A 8 20.75 29.45 -11.34
N ASN A 9 22.03 29.16 -11.06
CA ASN A 9 22.73 27.92 -11.43
C ASN A 9 22.08 26.62 -10.91
N GLN A 10 21.36 26.65 -9.78
CA GLN A 10 20.68 25.47 -9.24
C GLN A 10 19.41 25.11 -10.01
N ALA A 11 18.67 26.10 -10.52
CA ALA A 11 17.52 25.85 -11.40
C ALA A 11 17.97 25.29 -12.75
N LYS A 12 19.08 25.80 -13.30
CA LYS A 12 19.69 25.25 -14.52
C LYS A 12 20.11 23.79 -14.30
N LEU A 13 20.74 23.47 -13.17
CA LEU A 13 21.12 22.09 -12.84
C LEU A 13 19.90 21.16 -12.81
N LEU A 14 18.80 21.57 -12.17
CA LEU A 14 17.56 20.79 -12.07
C LEU A 14 16.94 20.51 -13.45
N VAL A 15 16.87 21.53 -14.31
CA VAL A 15 16.32 21.39 -15.66
C VAL A 15 17.22 20.50 -16.52
N THR A 16 18.55 20.68 -16.42
CA THR A 16 19.50 19.89 -17.22
C THR A 16 19.51 18.43 -16.78
N SER A 17 19.49 18.15 -15.47
CA SER A 17 19.42 16.77 -14.98
C SER A 17 18.07 16.11 -15.28
N GLY A 18 16.97 16.86 -15.19
CA GLY A 18 15.64 16.39 -15.58
C GLY A 18 15.55 16.03 -17.07
N LEU A 19 16.13 16.85 -17.94
CA LEU A 19 16.20 16.57 -19.38
C LEU A 19 17.08 15.36 -19.69
N ILE A 20 18.26 15.23 -19.07
CA ILE A 20 19.16 14.09 -19.30
C ILE A 20 18.49 12.79 -18.84
N GLY A 21 17.91 12.78 -17.62
CA GLY A 21 17.19 11.61 -17.11
C GLY A 21 15.97 11.27 -17.94
N GLY A 22 15.17 12.28 -18.33
CA GLY A 22 14.01 12.09 -19.19
C GLY A 22 14.34 11.58 -20.59
N LEU A 23 15.42 12.08 -21.21
CA LEU A 23 15.91 11.59 -22.49
C LEU A 23 16.43 10.15 -22.38
N PHE A 24 17.19 9.84 -21.33
CA PHE A 24 17.64 8.48 -21.06
C PHE A 24 16.45 7.52 -20.91
N ASP A 25 15.42 7.92 -20.15
CA ASP A 25 14.23 7.10 -19.95
C ASP A 25 13.38 6.96 -21.22
N PHE A 26 13.30 8.02 -22.02
CA PHE A 26 12.61 8.02 -23.31
C PHE A 26 13.30 7.08 -24.32
N CYS A 27 14.64 7.05 -24.34
CA CYS A 27 15.42 6.21 -25.25
C CYS A 27 15.15 4.71 -25.09
N PHE A 28 14.87 4.21 -23.90
CA PHE A 28 14.45 2.81 -23.75
C PHE A 28 12.93 2.64 -23.78
N SER A 29 12.14 3.53 -23.16
CA SER A 29 10.68 3.34 -23.05
C SER A 29 9.97 3.47 -24.39
N ALA A 30 10.34 4.48 -25.20
CA ALA A 30 9.72 4.75 -26.48
C ALA A 30 10.44 4.10 -27.65
N LEU A 31 11.79 4.16 -27.65
CA LEU A 31 12.60 3.67 -28.77
C LEU A 31 13.11 2.23 -28.59
N ARG A 32 12.96 1.63 -27.39
CA ARG A 32 13.40 0.25 -27.07
C ARG A 32 14.85 -0.05 -27.47
N LEU A 33 15.74 0.94 -27.37
CA LEU A 33 17.12 0.84 -27.83
C LEU A 33 17.94 -0.22 -27.06
N TRP A 34 17.61 -0.46 -25.79
CA TRP A 34 18.17 -1.53 -24.95
C TRP A 34 17.15 -2.00 -23.90
N SER A 35 17.39 -3.17 -23.28
CA SER A 35 16.54 -3.69 -22.19
C SER A 35 16.80 -2.93 -20.90
N GLU A 36 15.73 -2.43 -20.26
CA GLU A 36 15.78 -1.74 -18.97
C GLU A 36 16.09 -2.71 -17.81
N GLU A 37 15.69 -3.97 -17.98
CA GLU A 37 15.96 -5.06 -17.06
C GLU A 37 16.95 -6.04 -17.69
N ILE A 38 18.13 -6.15 -17.07
CA ILE A 38 19.15 -7.13 -17.43
C ILE A 38 18.91 -8.36 -16.54
N SER A 39 18.51 -9.47 -17.15
CA SER A 39 18.31 -10.74 -16.45
C SER A 39 19.46 -11.71 -16.75
N THR A 40 19.82 -12.55 -15.78
CA THR A 40 20.76 -13.66 -15.99
C THR A 40 20.34 -14.64 -17.10
N ARG A 41 19.07 -14.63 -17.52
CA ARG A 41 18.58 -15.42 -18.66
C ARG A 41 19.22 -15.07 -20.00
N ILE A 42 19.89 -13.91 -20.11
CA ILE A 42 20.61 -13.51 -21.32
C ILE A 42 21.83 -14.42 -21.58
N ILE A 43 22.38 -15.05 -20.53
CA ILE A 43 23.52 -15.97 -20.61
C ILE A 43 22.99 -17.42 -20.57
N PRO A 44 23.46 -18.34 -21.42
CA PRO A 44 23.01 -19.74 -21.42
C PRO A 44 23.14 -20.44 -20.06
N ALA A 45 24.20 -20.15 -19.31
CA ALA A 45 24.39 -20.65 -17.94
C ALA A 45 23.35 -20.11 -16.95
N GLY A 46 22.92 -18.85 -17.11
CA GLY A 46 21.90 -18.23 -16.27
C GLY A 46 20.48 -18.64 -16.65
N ALA A 47 20.24 -19.00 -17.92
CA ALA A 47 18.99 -19.65 -18.35
C ALA A 47 18.84 -21.04 -17.72
N LEU A 48 19.91 -21.85 -17.69
CA LEU A 48 19.90 -23.16 -17.03
C LEU A 48 19.68 -23.08 -15.52
N LEU A 49 20.26 -22.08 -14.85
CA LEU A 49 20.02 -21.82 -13.42
C LEU A 49 18.58 -21.35 -13.16
N ALA A 50 18.02 -20.54 -14.06
CA ALA A 50 16.63 -20.10 -13.97
C ALA A 50 15.63 -21.24 -14.21
N GLU A 51 15.94 -22.19 -15.08
CA GLU A 51 15.06 -23.34 -15.34
C GLU A 51 15.17 -24.43 -14.27
N LYS A 52 16.39 -24.82 -13.90
CA LYS A 52 16.61 -25.95 -12.96
C LYS A 52 16.49 -25.57 -11.50
N PHE A 53 17.07 -24.44 -11.10
CA PHE A 53 17.13 -24.00 -9.70
C PHE A 53 16.19 -22.84 -9.39
N LYS A 54 15.46 -22.35 -10.41
CA LYS A 54 14.54 -21.19 -10.31
C LYS A 54 15.23 -19.93 -9.78
N MET A 55 16.56 -19.85 -9.92
CA MET A 55 17.36 -18.68 -9.52
C MET A 55 17.42 -17.69 -10.68
N VAL A 56 16.90 -16.48 -10.45
CA VAL A 56 16.94 -15.39 -11.43
C VAL A 56 17.50 -14.16 -10.75
N LEU A 57 18.57 -13.61 -11.31
CA LEU A 57 19.05 -12.29 -10.93
C LEU A 57 18.61 -11.31 -12.02
N LYS A 58 17.95 -10.24 -11.59
CA LYS A 58 17.48 -9.14 -12.42
C LYS A 58 18.13 -7.86 -11.91
N PHE A 59 18.70 -7.09 -12.83
CA PHE A 59 19.29 -5.79 -12.54
C PHE A 59 18.58 -4.75 -13.40
N ASN A 60 17.93 -3.79 -12.77
CA ASN A 60 17.23 -2.72 -13.47
C ASN A 60 18.10 -1.46 -13.47
N VAL A 61 18.35 -0.90 -14.66
CA VAL A 61 19.26 0.24 -14.89
C VAL A 61 18.51 1.56 -15.08
N SER A 62 17.20 1.58 -14.82
CA SER A 62 16.35 2.77 -14.93
C SER A 62 16.92 3.95 -14.16
N ALA A 63 16.94 5.14 -14.78
CA ALA A 63 17.44 6.35 -14.12
C ALA A 63 16.57 6.70 -12.90
N LEU A 64 15.29 6.34 -12.94
CA LEU A 64 14.36 6.48 -11.81
C LEU A 64 14.80 5.66 -10.60
N ILE A 65 15.08 4.36 -10.79
CA ILE A 65 15.49 3.46 -9.71
C ILE A 65 16.85 3.85 -9.15
N PHE A 66 17.79 4.24 -10.02
CA PHE A 66 19.09 4.75 -9.60
C PHE A 66 18.97 6.03 -8.76
N SER A 67 18.18 7.00 -9.24
CA SER A 67 17.94 8.26 -8.53
C SER A 67 17.27 8.04 -7.18
N PHE A 68 16.31 7.12 -7.12
CA PHE A 68 15.64 6.73 -5.88
C PHE A 68 16.61 6.12 -4.86
N GLY A 69 17.49 5.21 -5.30
CA GLY A 69 18.54 4.64 -4.45
C GLY A 69 19.50 5.71 -3.90
N TYR A 70 19.83 6.71 -4.71
CA TYR A 70 20.66 7.85 -4.29
C TYR A 70 19.97 8.70 -3.21
N LEU A 71 18.67 8.99 -3.36
CA LEU A 71 17.88 9.78 -2.40
C LEU A 71 17.68 9.07 -1.06
N VAL A 72 17.42 7.76 -1.11
CA VAL A 72 17.20 6.92 0.07
C VAL A 72 18.52 6.65 0.81
N GLY A 73 19.65 6.65 0.08
CA GLY A 73 20.99 6.53 0.63
C GLY A 73 21.49 5.09 0.74
N LEU A 74 22.82 4.92 0.75
CA LEU A 74 23.49 3.63 0.60
C LEU A 74 23.05 2.59 1.65
N ARG A 75 22.87 3.01 2.91
CA ARG A 75 22.47 2.10 4.00
C ARG A 75 21.15 1.37 3.72
N TYR A 76 20.15 2.10 3.25
CA TYR A 76 18.81 1.56 3.01
C TYR A 76 18.74 0.88 1.64
N ALA A 77 19.45 1.42 0.65
CA ALA A 77 19.63 0.75 -0.65
C ALA A 77 20.21 -0.66 -0.46
N LEU A 78 21.27 -0.81 0.35
CA LEU A 78 21.87 -2.13 0.65
C LEU A 78 20.90 -3.07 1.36
N ILE A 79 20.12 -2.59 2.34
CA ILE A 79 19.11 -3.41 3.02
C ILE A 79 18.06 -3.93 2.01
N ILE A 80 17.60 -3.07 1.10
CA ILE A 80 16.64 -3.44 0.05
C ILE A 80 17.27 -4.45 -0.92
N THR A 81 18.53 -4.25 -1.31
CA THR A 81 19.27 -5.20 -2.18
C THR A 81 19.42 -6.55 -1.51
N VAL A 82 19.84 -6.61 -0.25
CA VAL A 82 19.97 -7.88 0.50
C VAL A 82 18.62 -8.58 0.65
N GLY A 83 17.55 -7.84 0.96
CA GLY A 83 16.20 -8.40 1.00
C GLY A 83 15.76 -8.98 -0.36
N SER A 84 16.09 -8.29 -1.45
CA SER A 84 15.79 -8.76 -2.81
C SER A 84 16.61 -10.01 -3.16
N LEU A 85 17.89 -10.06 -2.80
CA LEU A 85 18.74 -11.24 -2.98
C LEU A 85 18.23 -12.42 -2.14
N LEU A 86 17.80 -12.19 -0.90
CA LEU A 86 17.18 -13.23 -0.07
C LEU A 86 15.93 -13.79 -0.73
N SER A 87 15.04 -12.93 -1.25
CA SER A 87 13.83 -13.40 -1.95
C SER A 87 14.17 -14.21 -3.21
N TRP A 88 15.01 -13.67 -4.09
CA TRP A 88 15.24 -14.26 -5.41
C TRP A 88 16.25 -15.43 -5.43
N LEU A 89 17.27 -15.40 -4.57
CA LEU A 89 18.33 -16.41 -4.54
C LEU A 89 18.16 -17.43 -3.42
N VAL A 90 17.32 -17.18 -2.42
CA VAL A 90 17.14 -18.14 -1.31
C VAL A 90 15.69 -18.62 -1.23
N LEU A 91 14.71 -17.74 -1.12
CA LEU A 91 13.33 -18.15 -0.90
C LEU A 91 12.69 -18.84 -2.11
N ILE A 92 12.87 -18.30 -3.33
CA ILE A 92 12.32 -18.95 -4.53
C ILE A 92 12.89 -20.36 -4.73
N PRO A 93 14.23 -20.56 -4.72
CA PRO A 93 14.79 -21.91 -4.83
C PRO A 93 14.37 -22.83 -3.70
N LEU A 94 14.29 -22.32 -2.47
CA LEU A 94 13.86 -23.10 -1.30
C LEU A 94 12.43 -23.64 -1.47
N VAL A 95 11.49 -22.82 -1.99
CA VAL A 95 10.12 -23.29 -2.26
C VAL A 95 10.11 -24.41 -3.30
N ASN A 96 10.93 -24.30 -4.35
CA ASN A 96 11.06 -25.34 -5.36
C ASN A 96 11.66 -26.64 -4.79
N GLU A 97 12.68 -26.53 -3.94
CA GLU A 97 13.33 -27.68 -3.26
C GLU A 97 12.39 -28.35 -2.25
N ILE A 98 11.59 -27.59 -1.50
CA ILE A 98 10.55 -28.16 -0.62
C ILE A 98 9.56 -28.99 -1.44
N GLY A 99 9.16 -28.53 -2.62
CA GLY A 99 8.33 -29.32 -3.54
C GLY A 99 9.02 -30.57 -4.09
N ALA A 100 10.33 -30.49 -4.34
CA ALA A 100 11.12 -31.64 -4.78
C ALA A 100 11.24 -32.71 -3.68
N LEU A 101 11.44 -32.31 -2.43
CA LEU A 101 11.46 -33.19 -1.27
C LEU A 101 10.09 -33.85 -1.02
N ALA A 102 8.99 -33.10 -1.20
CA ALA A 102 7.64 -33.66 -1.13
C ALA A 102 7.37 -34.68 -2.24
N ALA A 103 7.91 -34.45 -3.44
CA ALA A 103 7.80 -35.38 -4.56
C ALA A 103 8.64 -36.66 -4.40
N ALA A 104 9.79 -36.56 -3.73
CA ALA A 104 10.66 -37.71 -3.43
C ALA A 104 9.96 -38.79 -2.57
N ASN A 105 8.91 -38.43 -1.82
CA ASN A 105 8.08 -39.35 -1.03
C ASN A 105 6.88 -39.92 -1.81
N GLY A 106 6.91 -39.91 -3.15
CA GLY A 106 5.86 -40.47 -4.01
C GLY A 106 4.78 -39.47 -4.46
N GLY A 107 4.99 -38.17 -4.26
CA GLY A 107 4.13 -37.09 -4.75
C GLY A 107 4.60 -36.51 -6.09
N MET A 108 3.77 -35.66 -6.72
CA MET A 108 4.21 -34.79 -7.82
C MET A 108 4.74 -33.47 -7.25
N ASN A 109 5.81 -32.91 -7.82
CA ASN A 109 6.28 -31.58 -7.44
C ASN A 109 5.36 -30.51 -8.06
N PRO A 110 4.51 -29.82 -7.28
CA PRO A 110 3.58 -28.83 -7.82
C PRO A 110 4.28 -27.58 -8.37
N PHE A 111 5.54 -27.33 -7.95
CA PHE A 111 6.29 -26.13 -8.32
C PHE A 111 7.19 -26.32 -9.55
N ALA A 112 7.39 -27.57 -10.01
CA ALA A 112 8.26 -27.86 -11.15
C ALA A 112 7.78 -27.16 -12.44
N ALA A 113 6.46 -27.13 -12.65
CA ALA A 113 5.82 -26.48 -13.79
C ALA A 113 5.72 -24.95 -13.65
N MET A 114 5.90 -24.41 -12.44
CA MET A 114 5.81 -22.97 -12.20
C MET A 114 7.13 -22.28 -12.57
N SER A 115 7.02 -21.10 -13.16
CA SER A 115 8.15 -20.19 -13.36
C SER A 115 8.62 -19.60 -12.03
N ALA A 116 9.87 -19.13 -11.97
CA ALA A 116 10.41 -18.45 -10.80
C ALA A 116 9.57 -17.20 -10.44
N GLU A 117 9.07 -16.50 -11.45
CA GLU A 117 8.20 -15.33 -11.30
C GLU A 117 6.84 -15.68 -10.68
N GLU A 118 6.24 -16.81 -11.05
CA GLU A 118 4.99 -17.29 -10.44
C GLU A 118 5.19 -17.73 -9.00
N ILE A 119 6.29 -18.44 -8.71
CA ILE A 119 6.65 -18.81 -7.33
C ILE A 119 6.84 -17.55 -6.48
N PHE A 120 7.51 -16.53 -7.04
CA PHE A 120 7.65 -15.24 -6.37
C PHE A 120 6.29 -14.59 -6.09
N ALA A 121 5.43 -14.50 -7.10
CA ALA A 121 4.15 -13.80 -6.99
C ALA A 121 3.19 -14.46 -5.98
N VAL A 122 3.13 -15.79 -5.98
CA VAL A 122 2.16 -16.57 -5.19
C VAL A 122 2.67 -16.88 -3.78
N TYR A 123 3.97 -17.15 -3.60
CA TYR A 123 4.50 -17.64 -2.32
C TYR A 123 5.44 -16.65 -1.63
N VAL A 124 6.48 -16.20 -2.34
CA VAL A 124 7.53 -15.37 -1.70
C VAL A 124 7.04 -13.95 -1.41
N ARG A 125 6.21 -13.38 -2.29
CA ARG A 125 5.65 -12.04 -2.11
C ARG A 125 4.77 -11.96 -0.86
N PRO A 126 3.81 -12.86 -0.59
CA PRO A 126 3.09 -12.92 0.69
C PRO A 126 4.00 -13.01 1.92
N ILE A 127 5.10 -13.78 1.86
CA ILE A 127 6.08 -13.85 2.96
C ILE A 127 6.70 -12.46 3.23
N GLY A 128 7.12 -11.77 2.17
CA GLY A 128 7.64 -10.41 2.27
C GLY A 128 6.63 -9.41 2.86
N ILE A 129 5.36 -9.51 2.45
CA ILE A 129 4.29 -8.67 3.00
C ILE A 129 4.06 -8.99 4.49
N GLY A 130 4.10 -10.26 4.88
CA GLY A 130 4.03 -10.68 6.28
C GLY A 130 5.18 -10.11 7.13
N ALA A 131 6.40 -10.10 6.60
CA ALA A 131 7.55 -9.48 7.26
C ALA A 131 7.36 -7.95 7.45
N ILE A 132 6.81 -7.27 6.44
CA ILE A 132 6.48 -5.84 6.52
C ILE A 132 5.40 -5.58 7.57
N ALA A 133 4.35 -6.40 7.60
CA ALA A 133 3.28 -6.31 8.60
C ALA A 133 3.85 -6.50 10.02
N MET A 134 4.69 -7.52 10.23
CA MET A 134 5.33 -7.78 11.52
C MET A 134 6.26 -6.64 11.94
N ALA A 135 7.06 -6.08 11.01
CA ALA A 135 7.91 -4.93 11.28
C ALA A 135 7.09 -3.72 11.75
N GLY A 136 5.91 -3.49 11.16
CA GLY A 136 5.02 -2.42 11.59
C GLY A 136 4.34 -2.68 12.94
N ILE A 137 3.95 -3.92 13.26
CA ILE A 137 3.48 -4.31 14.60
C ILE A 137 4.57 -4.00 15.64
N ILE A 138 5.81 -4.45 15.40
CA ILE A 138 6.95 -4.18 16.28
C ILE A 138 7.18 -2.67 16.41
N GLY A 139 7.04 -1.91 15.32
CA GLY A 139 7.13 -0.45 15.30
C GLY A 139 6.09 0.22 16.21
N ILE A 140 4.83 -0.24 16.17
CA ILE A 140 3.76 0.23 17.06
C ILE A 140 4.08 -0.11 18.51
N ILE A 141 4.47 -1.35 18.79
CA ILE A 141 4.81 -1.79 20.16
C ILE A 141 5.92 -0.92 20.74
N LYS A 142 6.97 -0.65 19.95
CA LYS A 142 8.07 0.24 20.36
C LYS A 142 7.62 1.70 20.53
N SER A 143 6.63 2.14 19.74
CA SER A 143 6.10 3.51 19.78
C SER A 143 4.93 3.69 20.76
N SER A 144 4.48 2.61 21.43
CA SER A 144 3.29 2.60 22.30
C SER A 144 3.37 3.61 23.44
N GLY A 145 4.57 3.84 24.01
CA GLY A 145 4.79 4.87 25.01
C GLY A 145 4.58 6.29 24.47
N VAL A 146 5.04 6.57 23.26
CA VAL A 146 4.87 7.88 22.59
C VAL A 146 3.40 8.09 22.24
N ILE A 147 2.76 7.08 21.65
CA ILE A 147 1.34 7.10 21.31
C ILE A 147 0.49 7.32 22.58
N GLY A 148 0.78 6.58 23.65
CA GLY A 148 0.09 6.72 24.93
C GLY A 148 0.23 8.12 25.54
N ASN A 149 1.43 8.72 25.45
CA ASN A 149 1.65 10.10 25.89
C ASN A 149 0.89 11.12 25.03
N ALA A 150 0.84 10.91 23.71
CA ALA A 150 0.08 11.76 22.80
C ALA A 150 -1.44 11.69 23.09
N PHE A 151 -1.97 10.48 23.31
CA PHE A 151 -3.38 10.30 23.71
C PHE A 151 -3.68 10.91 25.08
N LYS A 152 -2.80 10.74 26.07
CA LYS A 152 -2.94 11.39 27.38
C LYS A 152 -2.91 12.91 27.27
N LEU A 153 -2.09 13.48 26.39
CA LEU A 153 -2.04 14.92 26.15
C LEU A 153 -3.31 15.43 25.44
N ALA A 154 -3.83 14.64 24.50
CA ALA A 154 -5.06 14.94 23.77
C ALA A 154 -6.30 14.86 24.69
N MET A 155 -6.39 13.85 25.57
CA MET A 155 -7.50 13.68 26.51
C MET A 155 -7.36 14.52 27.79
N GLY A 156 -6.13 14.77 28.26
CA GLY A 156 -5.83 15.53 29.47
C GLY A 156 -5.86 17.06 29.29
N SER A 157 -6.07 17.54 28.06
CA SER A 157 -6.22 18.97 27.78
C SER A 157 -7.59 19.46 28.24
N LYS A 158 -7.68 19.90 29.51
CA LYS A 158 -8.86 20.60 30.05
C LYS A 158 -9.21 21.80 29.15
N LYS A 159 -10.50 21.93 28.82
CA LYS A 159 -11.14 22.92 27.93
C LYS A 159 -10.66 24.37 28.11
N GLY A 160 -10.16 24.75 29.29
CA GLY A 160 -9.64 26.09 29.59
C GLY A 160 -8.17 26.38 29.20
N LYS A 161 -7.32 25.37 28.93
CA LYS A 161 -5.92 25.57 28.50
C LYS A 161 -5.70 25.50 26.99
N ILE A 162 -6.74 25.13 26.23
CA ILE A 162 -6.66 24.96 24.77
C ILE A 162 -6.61 26.32 24.06
N HIS A 163 -7.38 27.30 24.53
CA HIS A 163 -7.40 28.64 23.93
C HIS A 163 -6.04 29.35 24.07
N ASP A 164 -5.40 29.20 25.22
CA ASP A 164 -4.12 29.86 25.54
C ASP A 164 -2.91 29.19 24.84
N ARG A 165 -2.99 27.89 24.52
CA ARG A 165 -1.99 27.17 23.70
C ARG A 165 -2.22 27.28 22.19
N GLU A 166 -3.46 27.33 21.70
CA GLU A 166 -3.72 27.58 20.26
C GLU A 166 -3.33 29.00 19.86
N LEU A 167 -3.40 29.97 20.78
CA LEU A 167 -2.97 31.35 20.55
C LEU A 167 -1.44 31.55 20.69
N ARG A 168 -0.76 30.70 21.48
CA ARG A 168 0.70 30.80 21.75
C ARG A 168 1.57 29.74 21.06
N GLY A 169 0.97 28.70 20.48
CA GLY A 169 1.69 27.64 19.78
C GLY A 169 2.17 28.08 18.40
N GLU A 170 3.32 27.55 17.96
CA GLU A 170 3.80 27.83 16.61
C GLU A 170 2.77 27.38 15.57
N ARG A 171 2.55 28.22 14.56
CA ARG A 171 1.64 27.95 13.44
C ARG A 171 1.92 26.59 12.76
N THR A 172 3.18 26.14 12.77
CA THR A 172 3.67 24.88 12.19
C THR A 172 3.32 23.64 13.00
N GLN A 173 2.82 23.80 14.23
CA GLN A 173 2.45 22.72 15.15
C GLN A 173 0.94 22.67 15.43
N ARG A 174 0.15 23.40 14.63
CA ARG A 174 -1.31 23.45 14.79
C ARG A 174 -1.97 22.44 13.85
N ASP A 175 -2.48 21.36 14.43
CA ASP A 175 -3.31 20.34 13.78
C ASP A 175 -4.81 20.66 13.87
N LEU A 176 -5.65 19.93 13.13
CA LEU A 176 -7.10 19.95 13.35
C LEU A 176 -7.43 19.47 14.76
N LYS A 177 -8.54 19.97 15.29
CA LYS A 177 -9.05 19.53 16.58
C LYS A 177 -9.32 18.03 16.51
N MET A 178 -8.69 17.26 17.40
CA MET A 178 -8.86 15.80 17.47
C MET A 178 -10.32 15.37 17.58
N SER A 179 -11.19 16.19 18.18
CA SER A 179 -12.64 15.96 18.23
C SER A 179 -13.28 15.88 16.84
N PHE A 180 -12.80 16.67 15.89
CA PHE A 180 -13.28 16.64 14.50
C PHE A 180 -12.85 15.33 13.83
N VAL A 181 -11.57 14.96 13.95
CA VAL A 181 -11.06 13.69 13.39
C VAL A 181 -11.80 12.48 13.96
N MET A 182 -12.00 12.44 15.29
CA MET A 182 -12.78 11.40 15.97
C MET A 182 -14.22 11.34 15.50
N LEU A 183 -14.86 12.49 15.24
CA LEU A 183 -16.21 12.55 14.71
C LEU A 183 -16.30 11.94 13.30
N PHE A 184 -15.40 12.29 12.38
CA PHE A 184 -15.39 11.71 11.03
C PHE A 184 -15.11 10.22 11.03
N LEU A 185 -14.17 9.77 11.89
CA LEU A 185 -13.90 8.35 12.07
C LEU A 185 -15.15 7.62 12.56
N PHE A 186 -15.83 8.17 13.58
CA PHE A 186 -17.07 7.60 14.11
C PHE A 186 -18.17 7.54 13.04
N LEU A 187 -18.42 8.64 12.33
CA LEU A 187 -19.42 8.69 11.25
C LEU A 187 -19.11 7.69 10.14
N THR A 188 -17.85 7.52 9.78
CA THR A 188 -17.42 6.54 8.76
C THR A 188 -17.71 5.11 9.24
N LEU A 189 -17.37 4.77 10.50
CA LEU A 189 -17.66 3.44 11.07
C LEU A 189 -19.17 3.18 11.16
N VAL A 190 -19.97 4.19 11.51
CA VAL A 190 -21.44 4.09 11.53
C VAL A 190 -21.99 3.87 10.13
N ALA A 191 -21.49 4.59 9.11
CA ALA A 191 -21.92 4.40 7.73
C ALA A 191 -21.61 2.97 7.23
N VAL A 192 -20.42 2.46 7.53
CA VAL A 192 -20.04 1.07 7.22
C VAL A 192 -20.94 0.08 7.96
N PHE A 193 -21.24 0.31 9.24
CA PHE A 193 -22.12 -0.54 10.02
C PHE A 193 -23.52 -0.65 9.42
N ILE A 194 -24.12 0.50 9.07
CA ILE A 194 -25.43 0.58 8.43
C ILE A 194 -25.39 -0.14 7.09
N PHE A 195 -24.33 0.04 6.29
CA PHE A 195 -24.17 -0.64 5.01
C PHE A 195 -24.11 -2.17 5.17
N LEU A 196 -23.37 -2.68 6.16
CA LEU A 196 -23.29 -4.12 6.42
C LEU A 196 -24.65 -4.71 6.82
N LEU A 197 -25.42 -4.00 7.67
CA LEU A 197 -26.73 -4.46 8.12
C LEU A 197 -27.82 -4.33 7.04
N ALA A 198 -27.92 -3.17 6.40
CA ALA A 198 -29.01 -2.87 5.46
C ALA A 198 -28.69 -3.31 4.02
N GLY A 199 -27.45 -3.12 3.58
CA GLY A 199 -27.00 -3.45 2.23
C GLY A 199 -26.65 -4.93 2.08
N VAL A 200 -25.76 -5.45 2.95
CA VAL A 200 -25.29 -6.85 2.87
C VAL A 200 -26.20 -7.81 3.62
N LYS A 201 -27.02 -7.32 4.57
CA LYS A 201 -27.94 -8.12 5.40
C LYS A 201 -27.21 -9.18 6.23
N VAL A 202 -26.07 -8.80 6.82
CA VAL A 202 -25.37 -9.66 7.79
C VAL A 202 -26.01 -9.56 9.17
N THR A 203 -25.74 -10.53 10.04
CA THR A 203 -26.23 -10.47 11.43
C THR A 203 -25.51 -9.39 12.24
N LEU A 204 -26.13 -8.92 13.33
CA LEU A 204 -25.55 -7.89 14.21
C LEU A 204 -24.14 -8.27 14.70
N VAL A 205 -23.96 -9.53 15.10
CA VAL A 205 -22.66 -10.06 15.58
C VAL A 205 -21.61 -10.00 14.46
N GLN A 206 -21.98 -10.41 13.25
CA GLN A 206 -21.08 -10.38 12.10
C GLN A 206 -20.69 -8.94 11.71
N ALA A 207 -21.64 -7.99 11.76
CA ALA A 207 -21.36 -6.58 11.49
C ALA A 207 -20.39 -5.99 12.52
N ILE A 208 -20.55 -6.31 13.81
CA ILE A 208 -19.64 -5.85 14.88
C ILE A 208 -18.24 -6.44 14.67
N VAL A 209 -18.13 -7.73 14.36
CA VAL A 209 -16.83 -8.37 14.10
C VAL A 209 -16.16 -7.76 12.87
N ALA A 210 -16.91 -7.49 11.80
CA ALA A 210 -16.40 -6.81 10.62
C ALA A 210 -15.89 -5.39 10.95
N LEU A 211 -16.63 -4.60 11.75
CA LEU A 211 -16.17 -3.27 12.18
C LEU A 211 -14.89 -3.31 13.01
N ILE A 212 -14.80 -4.26 13.96
CA ILE A 212 -13.60 -4.44 14.77
C ILE A 212 -12.43 -4.80 13.85
N THR A 213 -12.66 -5.71 12.90
CA THR A 213 -11.66 -6.12 11.92
C THR A 213 -11.17 -4.94 11.08
N ILE A 214 -12.08 -4.11 10.55
CA ILE A 214 -11.73 -2.88 9.79
C ILE A 214 -10.88 -1.96 10.65
N THR A 215 -11.31 -1.70 11.88
CA THR A 215 -10.65 -0.73 12.77
C THR A 215 -9.25 -1.19 13.13
N VAL A 216 -9.10 -2.45 13.55
CA VAL A 216 -7.83 -3.03 13.97
C VAL A 216 -6.86 -3.14 12.80
N ILE A 217 -7.30 -3.70 11.67
CA ILE A 217 -6.41 -3.88 10.50
C ILE A 217 -6.04 -2.53 9.90
N SER A 218 -7.00 -1.59 9.74
CA SER A 218 -6.70 -0.25 9.19
C SER A 218 -5.73 0.51 10.09
N PHE A 219 -5.92 0.46 11.42
CA PHE A 219 -5.01 1.13 12.36
C PHE A 219 -3.59 0.54 12.28
N LEU A 220 -3.50 -0.79 12.28
CA LEU A 220 -2.22 -1.48 12.19
C LEU A 220 -1.50 -1.13 10.89
N PHE A 221 -2.19 -1.28 9.77
CA PHE A 221 -1.60 -1.17 8.44
C PHE A 221 -1.30 0.28 8.05
N THR A 222 -2.11 1.26 8.44
CA THR A 222 -1.77 2.68 8.22
C THR A 222 -0.46 3.07 8.91
N THR A 223 -0.21 2.55 10.11
CA THR A 223 1.07 2.78 10.81
C THR A 223 2.25 2.11 10.10
N VAL A 224 2.04 0.90 9.56
CA VAL A 224 3.06 0.20 8.76
C VAL A 224 3.38 1.00 7.49
N ALA A 225 2.36 1.48 6.78
CA ALA A 225 2.55 2.29 5.57
C ALA A 225 3.25 3.62 5.83
N ALA A 226 2.91 4.30 6.93
CA ALA A 226 3.58 5.53 7.34
C ALA A 226 5.10 5.30 7.52
N ASN A 227 5.49 4.21 8.19
CA ASN A 227 6.89 3.84 8.36
C ASN A 227 7.56 3.40 7.05
N ALA A 228 6.87 2.60 6.23
CA ALA A 228 7.39 2.15 4.94
C ALA A 228 7.68 3.34 4.02
N ILE A 229 6.81 4.34 3.98
CA ILE A 229 7.04 5.57 3.21
C ILE A 229 8.11 6.45 3.84
N ALA A 230 8.18 6.54 5.17
CA ALA A 230 9.22 7.29 5.82
C ALA A 230 10.64 6.75 5.50
N ILE A 231 10.77 5.43 5.35
CA ILE A 231 12.05 4.74 5.10
C ILE A 231 12.34 4.60 3.61
N VAL A 232 11.40 3.99 2.88
CA VAL A 232 11.60 3.59 1.48
C VAL A 232 10.98 4.62 0.54
N GLY A 233 9.99 5.42 0.94
CA GLY A 233 9.34 6.39 0.05
C GLY A 233 8.23 5.79 -0.82
N THR A 234 7.86 4.53 -0.60
CA THR A 234 6.73 3.86 -1.26
C THR A 234 5.97 2.97 -0.28
N ASN A 235 4.65 2.83 -0.45
CA ASN A 235 3.81 1.93 0.34
C ASN A 235 3.50 0.65 -0.46
N PRO A 236 3.61 -0.55 0.15
CA PRO A 236 3.28 -1.81 -0.50
C PRO A 236 1.76 -2.08 -0.53
N VAL A 237 0.97 -1.14 -1.09
CA VAL A 237 -0.50 -1.15 -1.04
C VAL A 237 -1.09 -2.45 -1.56
N SER A 238 -0.64 -2.90 -2.73
CA SER A 238 -1.13 -4.12 -3.38
C SER A 238 -0.93 -5.36 -2.51
N GLY A 239 0.23 -5.46 -1.85
CA GLY A 239 0.54 -6.58 -0.98
C GLY A 239 -0.27 -6.56 0.31
N MET A 240 -0.33 -5.40 0.98
CA MET A 240 -1.09 -5.27 2.23
C MET A 240 -2.59 -5.49 2.01
N THR A 241 -3.13 -5.11 0.86
CA THR A 241 -4.55 -5.37 0.50
C THR A 241 -4.84 -6.86 0.42
N LEU A 242 -3.96 -7.65 -0.23
CA LEU A 242 -4.12 -9.11 -0.31
C LEU A 242 -4.10 -9.75 1.09
N MET A 243 -3.19 -9.32 1.97
CA MET A 243 -3.18 -9.78 3.36
C MET A 243 -4.45 -9.39 4.12
N THR A 244 -4.96 -8.17 3.92
CA THR A 244 -6.24 -7.76 4.49
C THR A 244 -7.37 -8.68 4.04
N LEU A 245 -7.46 -8.98 2.74
CA LEU A 245 -8.48 -9.89 2.21
C LEU A 245 -8.37 -11.26 2.88
N ILE A 246 -7.18 -11.85 2.93
CA ILE A 246 -6.97 -13.16 3.57
C ILE A 246 -7.38 -13.13 5.05
N LEU A 247 -6.86 -12.18 5.83
CA LEU A 247 -7.14 -12.10 7.27
C LEU A 247 -8.62 -11.82 7.54
N SER A 248 -9.22 -10.87 6.83
CA SER A 248 -10.63 -10.54 6.99
C SER A 248 -11.51 -11.72 6.58
N SER A 249 -11.23 -12.40 5.45
CA SER A 249 -11.97 -13.59 5.04
C SER A 249 -11.89 -14.70 6.09
N VAL A 250 -10.71 -14.99 6.65
CA VAL A 250 -10.57 -16.00 7.71
C VAL A 250 -11.40 -15.63 8.95
N ILE A 251 -11.35 -14.38 9.40
CA ILE A 251 -12.11 -13.90 10.57
C ILE A 251 -13.63 -13.96 10.30
N LEU A 252 -14.08 -13.50 9.14
CA LEU A 252 -15.50 -13.49 8.80
C LEU A 252 -16.08 -14.91 8.64
N VAL A 253 -15.32 -15.82 8.01
CA VAL A 253 -15.70 -17.23 7.89
C VAL A 253 -15.77 -17.90 9.27
N ALA A 254 -14.88 -17.55 10.20
CA ALA A 254 -14.92 -18.06 11.58
C ALA A 254 -16.21 -17.66 12.33
N VAL A 255 -16.83 -16.52 11.96
CA VAL A 255 -18.13 -16.06 12.50
C VAL A 255 -19.31 -16.48 11.61
N GLY A 256 -19.08 -17.45 10.73
CA GLY A 256 -20.11 -18.11 9.94
C GLY A 256 -20.59 -17.35 8.71
N LEU A 257 -19.91 -16.28 8.28
CA LEU A 257 -20.21 -15.65 6.99
C LEU A 257 -19.77 -16.57 5.85
N LYS A 258 -20.71 -16.90 4.96
CA LYS A 258 -20.49 -17.75 3.79
C LYS A 258 -21.20 -17.17 2.57
N GLY A 259 -20.78 -17.58 1.38
CA GLY A 259 -21.35 -17.14 0.11
C GLY A 259 -21.19 -15.64 -0.14
N TRP A 260 -22.13 -15.08 -0.91
CA TRP A 260 -22.12 -13.69 -1.36
C TRP A 260 -21.88 -12.66 -0.24
N GLN A 261 -22.54 -12.84 0.91
CA GLN A 261 -22.44 -11.90 2.03
C GLN A 261 -21.01 -11.82 2.59
N GLY A 262 -20.33 -12.96 2.72
CA GLY A 262 -18.94 -13.02 3.15
C GLY A 262 -17.98 -12.42 2.14
N MET A 263 -18.22 -12.66 0.84
CA MET A 263 -17.41 -12.14 -0.25
C MET A 263 -17.49 -10.61 -0.33
N VAL A 264 -18.71 -10.07 -0.36
CA VAL A 264 -18.94 -8.62 -0.38
C VAL A 264 -18.36 -7.96 0.87
N SER A 265 -18.59 -8.54 2.05
CA SER A 265 -18.03 -8.01 3.31
C SER A 265 -16.50 -7.99 3.28
N GLY A 266 -15.85 -9.09 2.85
CA GLY A 266 -14.40 -9.17 2.74
C GLY A 266 -13.82 -8.16 1.75
N LEU A 267 -14.42 -8.04 0.56
CA LEU A 267 -13.99 -7.08 -0.47
C LEU A 267 -14.14 -5.63 0.01
N ILE A 268 -15.22 -5.30 0.73
CA ILE A 268 -15.41 -3.98 1.32
C ILE A 268 -14.35 -3.68 2.37
N ILE A 269 -14.06 -4.63 3.26
CA ILE A 269 -12.98 -4.48 4.25
C ILE A 269 -11.64 -4.23 3.54
N GLY A 270 -11.33 -5.04 2.52
CA GLY A 270 -10.13 -4.87 1.69
C GLY A 270 -10.05 -3.48 1.04
N GLY A 271 -11.15 -3.00 0.46
CA GLY A 271 -11.23 -1.67 -0.17
C GLY A 271 -11.04 -0.52 0.82
N ILE A 272 -11.70 -0.59 1.99
CA ILE A 272 -11.58 0.43 3.04
C ILE A 272 -10.15 0.49 3.57
N VAL A 273 -9.57 -0.66 3.91
CA VAL A 273 -8.21 -0.74 4.45
C VAL A 273 -7.19 -0.28 3.41
N CYS A 274 -7.32 -0.70 2.14
CA CYS A 274 -6.47 -0.25 1.04
C CYS A 274 -6.51 1.27 0.86
N THR A 275 -7.71 1.85 0.90
CA THR A 275 -7.90 3.31 0.80
C THR A 275 -7.24 4.01 1.99
N ALA A 276 -7.48 3.55 3.22
CA ALA A 276 -6.87 4.11 4.42
C ALA A 276 -5.33 4.05 4.35
N LEU A 277 -4.77 2.91 3.95
CA LEU A 277 -3.33 2.68 3.74
C LEU A 277 -2.71 3.64 2.72
N SER A 278 -3.34 3.76 1.55
CA SER A 278 -2.87 4.63 0.48
C SER A 278 -2.89 6.10 0.91
N MET A 279 -4.00 6.50 1.53
CA MET A 279 -4.20 7.87 2.03
C MET A 279 -3.24 8.24 3.15
N ALA A 280 -3.05 7.37 4.14
CA ALA A 280 -2.10 7.59 5.23
C ALA A 280 -0.67 7.74 4.70
N GLY A 281 -0.29 6.90 3.73
CA GLY A 281 1.01 6.97 3.10
C GLY A 281 1.28 8.30 2.39
N GLY A 282 0.39 8.70 1.49
CA GLY A 282 0.50 9.98 0.81
C GLY A 282 0.49 11.15 1.79
N PHE A 283 -0.34 11.08 2.82
CA PHE A 283 -0.45 12.15 3.81
C PHE A 283 0.83 12.35 4.64
N VAL A 284 1.56 11.28 5.01
CA VAL A 284 2.88 11.41 5.66
C VAL A 284 3.90 12.12 4.77
N THR A 285 3.85 11.86 3.46
CA THR A 285 4.71 12.55 2.49
C THR A 285 4.37 14.03 2.41
N ASP A 286 3.08 14.35 2.35
CA ASP A 286 2.58 15.73 2.34
C ASP A 286 3.02 16.47 3.61
N LEU A 287 2.85 15.87 4.79
CA LEU A 287 3.27 16.45 6.07
C LEU A 287 4.77 16.72 6.11
N LYS A 288 5.60 15.81 5.58
CA LYS A 288 7.05 15.96 5.53
C LYS A 288 7.45 17.14 4.63
N ILE A 289 6.91 17.20 3.41
CA ILE A 289 7.17 18.31 2.48
C ILE A 289 6.70 19.61 3.13
N GLY A 290 5.49 19.59 3.68
CA GLY A 290 4.84 20.71 4.33
C GLY A 290 5.62 21.23 5.54
N TYR A 291 6.27 20.36 6.31
CA TYR A 291 7.18 20.73 7.39
C TYR A 291 8.40 21.49 6.85
N TRP A 292 9.00 21.03 5.74
CA TRP A 292 10.16 21.68 5.12
C TRP A 292 9.86 23.07 4.55
N ILE A 293 8.65 23.28 4.02
CA ILE A 293 8.23 24.58 3.48
C ILE A 293 7.49 25.44 4.52
N GLY A 294 7.38 25.00 5.77
CA GLY A 294 6.76 25.76 6.85
C GLY A 294 5.25 25.96 6.73
N THR A 295 4.51 25.01 6.16
CA THR A 295 3.04 25.07 6.10
C THR A 295 2.39 24.74 7.45
N THR A 296 1.10 25.09 7.60
CA THR A 296 0.30 24.75 8.78
C THR A 296 -0.33 23.36 8.59
N PRO A 297 -0.09 22.38 9.48
CA PRO A 297 -0.68 21.04 9.38
C PRO A 297 -2.21 21.04 9.25
N ALA A 298 -2.93 21.85 10.04
CA ALA A 298 -4.39 21.96 9.96
C ALA A 298 -4.91 22.33 8.56
N LYS A 299 -4.15 23.12 7.78
CA LYS A 299 -4.52 23.44 6.39
C LYS A 299 -4.30 22.24 5.47
N GLN A 300 -3.18 21.55 5.61
CA GLN A 300 -2.91 20.34 4.83
C GLN A 300 -3.97 19.27 5.08
N GLU A 301 -4.32 19.02 6.34
CA GLU A 301 -5.37 18.07 6.73
C GLU A 301 -6.72 18.43 6.11
N SER A 302 -7.14 19.71 6.21
CA SER A 302 -8.41 20.19 5.67
C SER A 302 -8.50 19.97 4.14
N PHE A 303 -7.43 20.31 3.41
CA PHE A 303 -7.38 20.07 1.97
C PHE A 303 -7.27 18.59 1.62
N LYS A 304 -6.63 17.77 2.46
CA LYS A 304 -6.59 16.32 2.27
C LYS A 304 -7.97 15.70 2.40
N PHE A 305 -8.76 16.10 3.41
CA PHE A 305 -10.16 15.67 3.53
C PHE A 305 -10.99 16.08 2.32
N LEU A 306 -10.90 17.34 1.89
CA LEU A 306 -11.61 17.82 0.71
C LEU A 306 -11.22 17.06 -0.55
N GLY A 307 -9.92 16.91 -0.82
CA GLY A 307 -9.42 16.16 -1.97
C GLY A 307 -9.85 14.70 -1.96
N THR A 308 -9.93 14.08 -0.78
CA THR A 308 -10.42 12.70 -0.64
C THR A 308 -11.90 12.60 -0.98
N LEU A 309 -12.72 13.53 -0.48
CA LEU A 309 -14.16 13.56 -0.77
C LEU A 309 -14.43 13.78 -2.26
N VAL A 310 -13.74 14.75 -2.88
CA VAL A 310 -13.88 15.03 -4.31
C VAL A 310 -13.41 13.85 -5.16
N SER A 311 -12.28 13.24 -4.80
CA SER A 311 -11.77 12.05 -5.48
C SER A 311 -12.75 10.87 -5.37
N ALA A 312 -13.25 10.58 -4.17
CA ALA A 312 -14.23 9.52 -3.94
C ALA A 312 -15.53 9.75 -4.72
N ALA A 313 -16.05 10.98 -4.74
CA ALA A 313 -17.25 11.33 -5.50
C ALA A 313 -17.03 11.17 -7.01
N THR A 314 -15.87 11.61 -7.52
CA THR A 314 -15.52 11.49 -8.94
C THR A 314 -15.37 10.03 -9.36
N VAL A 315 -14.64 9.22 -8.58
CA VAL A 315 -14.47 7.79 -8.85
C VAL A 315 -15.82 7.07 -8.77
N GLY A 316 -16.67 7.40 -7.79
CA GLY A 316 -18.02 6.85 -7.69
C GLY A 316 -18.89 7.17 -8.91
N ALA A 317 -18.86 8.42 -9.39
CA ALA A 317 -19.59 8.83 -10.59
C ALA A 317 -19.08 8.09 -11.84
N VAL A 318 -17.75 7.95 -11.99
CA VAL A 318 -17.16 7.20 -13.11
C VAL A 318 -17.58 5.73 -13.07
N ILE A 319 -17.55 5.08 -11.90
CA ILE A 319 -18.00 3.68 -11.77
C ILE A 319 -19.47 3.54 -12.15
N PHE A 320 -20.33 4.49 -11.76
CA PHE A 320 -21.74 4.48 -12.11
C PHE A 320 -21.96 4.60 -13.63
N ILE A 321 -21.32 5.58 -14.27
CA ILE A 321 -21.39 5.78 -15.73
C ILE A 321 -20.88 4.53 -16.48
N LEU A 322 -19.77 3.95 -16.00
CA LEU A 322 -19.19 2.75 -16.56
C LEU A 322 -20.13 1.54 -16.44
N ASN A 323 -20.84 1.41 -15.32
CA ASN A 323 -21.85 0.38 -15.15
C ASN A 323 -23.04 0.54 -16.11
N GLU A 324 -23.48 1.79 -16.34
CA GLU A 324 -24.61 2.09 -17.23
C GLU A 324 -24.25 1.90 -18.71
N ALA A 325 -23.02 2.23 -19.10
CA ALA A 325 -22.57 2.17 -20.49
C ALA A 325 -22.13 0.76 -20.94
N TYR A 326 -21.43 0.02 -20.06
CA TYR A 326 -20.82 -1.26 -20.42
C TYR A 326 -21.29 -2.43 -19.57
N GLY A 327 -21.80 -2.18 -18.37
CA GLY A 327 -22.09 -3.22 -17.39
C GLY A 327 -20.82 -3.95 -16.89
N PHE A 328 -20.94 -4.57 -15.72
CA PHE A 328 -19.88 -5.40 -15.14
C PHE A 328 -20.20 -6.91 -15.15
N VAL A 329 -21.42 -7.26 -15.55
CA VAL A 329 -21.92 -8.65 -15.64
C VAL A 329 -22.64 -8.82 -16.97
N ALA A 330 -22.48 -9.99 -17.59
CA ALA A 330 -23.10 -10.29 -18.87
C ALA A 330 -24.62 -10.31 -18.71
N THR A 331 -25.31 -9.46 -19.46
CA THR A 331 -26.77 -9.33 -19.49
C THR A 331 -27.24 -9.20 -20.93
N GLU A 332 -28.54 -9.38 -21.19
CA GLU A 332 -29.11 -9.22 -22.54
C GLU A 332 -28.83 -7.82 -23.14
N THR A 333 -28.69 -6.81 -22.29
CA THR A 333 -28.33 -5.43 -22.66
C THR A 333 -26.83 -5.19 -22.76
N HIS A 334 -26.01 -5.98 -22.06
CA HIS A 334 -24.55 -5.87 -22.04
C HIS A 334 -23.91 -7.22 -22.35
N THR A 335 -23.79 -7.52 -23.65
CA THR A 335 -23.26 -8.80 -24.14
C THR A 335 -21.74 -8.93 -23.97
N ASN A 336 -21.02 -7.81 -23.91
CA ASN A 336 -19.57 -7.74 -23.64
C ASN A 336 -19.29 -6.78 -22.46
N PRO A 337 -19.56 -7.22 -21.22
CA PRO A 337 -19.32 -6.41 -20.03
C PRO A 337 -17.82 -6.19 -19.79
N MET A 338 -17.49 -5.15 -19.04
CA MET A 338 -16.11 -4.97 -18.60
C MET A 338 -15.70 -6.10 -17.66
N VAL A 339 -14.45 -6.56 -17.81
CA VAL A 339 -13.87 -7.59 -16.95
C VAL A 339 -13.63 -7.02 -15.56
N ALA A 340 -14.62 -7.16 -14.68
CA ALA A 340 -14.54 -6.83 -13.28
C ALA A 340 -14.66 -8.12 -12.46
N PRO A 341 -13.54 -8.74 -12.04
CA PRO A 341 -13.56 -9.98 -11.25
C PRO A 341 -14.42 -9.85 -9.99
N GLN A 342 -14.45 -8.67 -9.38
CA GLN A 342 -15.23 -8.40 -8.17
C GLN A 342 -16.74 -8.32 -8.40
N ALA A 343 -17.17 -8.03 -9.64
CA ALA A 343 -18.58 -7.97 -10.01
C ALA A 343 -19.11 -9.32 -10.51
N ASN A 344 -18.22 -10.23 -10.91
CA ASN A 344 -18.54 -11.58 -11.37
C ASN A 344 -18.17 -12.66 -10.34
N ALA A 345 -17.85 -12.26 -9.09
CA ALA A 345 -17.47 -13.15 -8.00
C ALA A 345 -18.69 -13.64 -7.22
#